data_AF-A0A662ZFB8-F1
#
_entry.id   AF-A0A662ZFB8-F1
#
_cell.length_a   1.000
_cell.length_b   1.000
_cell.length_c   1.000
_cell.angle_alpha   90.00
_cell.angle_beta   90.00
_cell.angle_gamma   90.00
#
_symmetry.space_group_name_H-M   'P 1'
#
loop_
_entity.id
_entity.type
_entity.pdbx_description
1 polymer ?
#
loop_
_entity_poly.entity_id
_entity_poly.type
_entity_poly.pdbx_seq_one_letter_code
_entity_poly.pdbx_strand_id
1 'polypeptide(L)' 'MDVLFNEAIKEGILLNPGDIYDFKDNNSIRLSYAYITEKEFESGVMK' A
#
# COMPACT_ATOMS: atom_id res chain seq x y z
N MET A 1 -8.89 7.09 -1.38
CA MET A 1 -7.67 6.33 -1.02
C MET A 1 -6.94 6.96 0.16
N ASP A 2 -6.94 8.29 0.28
CA ASP A 2 -6.22 9.07 1.31
C ASP A 2 -6.34 8.59 2.76
N VAL A 3 -7.56 8.26 3.22
CA VAL A 3 -7.75 7.77 4.59
C VAL A 3 -6.98 6.47 4.82
N LEU A 4 -7.08 5.51 3.89
CA LEU A 4 -6.38 4.23 3.98
C LEU A 4 -4.86 4.42 3.94
N PHE A 5 -4.37 5.27 3.03
CA PHE A 5 -2.94 5.59 2.96
C PHE A 5 -2.43 6.18 4.28
N ASN A 6 -3.16 7.14 4.85
CA ASN A 6 -2.77 7.80 6.10
C ASN A 6 -2.80 6.86 7.31
N GLU A 7 -3.76 5.93 7.38
CA GLU A 7 -3.77 4.91 8.45
C GLU A 7 -2.64 3.88 8.26
N ALA A 8 -2.39 3.42 7.03
CA ALA A 8 -1.32 2.46 6.76
C ALA A 8 0.07 3.00 7.12
N ILE A 9 0.33 4.28 6.83
CA ILE A 9 1.61 4.93 7.18
C ILE A 9 1.83 4.95 8.70
N LYS A 10 0.79 5.12 9.52
CA LYS A 10 0.92 5.06 10.99
C LYS A 10 1.34 3.68 11.49
N GLU A 11 0.95 2.64 10.76
CA GLU A 11 1.32 1.25 11.05
C GLU A 11 2.69 0.85 10.46
N GLY A 12 3.38 1.77 9.77
CA GLY A 12 4.66 1.53 9.10
C GLY A 12 4.53 0.83 7.74
N ILE A 13 3.33 0.85 7.13
CA ILE A 13 3.04 0.22 5.84
C ILE A 13 2.94 1.28 4.75
N LEU A 14 3.81 1.16 3.74
CA LEU A 14 3.77 2.02 2.56
C LEU A 14 2.88 1.40 1.48
N LEU A 15 1.71 2.00 1.26
CA LEU A 15 0.83 1.66 0.14
C LEU A 15 1.11 2.56 -1.06
N ASN A 16 0.93 2.04 -2.28
CA ASN A 16 0.98 2.84 -3.51
C ASN A 16 -0.45 2.97 -4.09
N PRO A 17 -1.15 4.08 -3.82
CA PRO A 17 -2.43 4.42 -4.45
C PRO A 17 -2.41 4.35 -5.99
N GLY A 18 -3.49 3.87 -6.58
CA GLY A 18 -3.63 3.77 -8.04
C GLY A 18 -3.80 5.10 -8.76
N ASP A 19 -4.36 6.10 -8.09
CA ASP A 19 -4.57 7.48 -8.56
C ASP A 19 -3.25 8.27 -8.78
N ILE A 20 -2.13 7.80 -8.23
CA ILE A 20 -0.79 8.32 -8.55
C ILE A 20 -0.36 7.97 -9.99
N TYR A 21 -0.93 6.90 -10.54
CA TYR A 21 -0.56 6.34 -11.85
C TYR A 21 -1.59 6.61 -12.95
N ASP A 22 -2.80 7.05 -12.60
CA ASP A 22 -3.86 7.43 -13.52
C ASP A 22 -4.66 8.59 -12.94
N PHE A 23 -5.07 9.55 -13.76
CA PHE A 23 -5.83 10.73 -13.34
C PHE A 23 -7.24 10.39 -12.83
N LYS A 24 -7.69 9.16 -13.04
CA LYS A 24 -8.98 8.69 -12.56
C LYS A 24 -8.84 8.04 -11.20
N ASP A 25 -9.44 8.68 -10.20
CA ASP A 25 -9.66 8.08 -8.89
C ASP A 25 -10.27 6.68 -9.02
N ASN A 26 -9.56 5.72 -8.43
CA ASN A 26 -9.99 4.35 -8.38
C ASN A 26 -9.58 3.75 -7.04
N ASN A 27 -10.29 2.71 -6.61
CA ASN A 27 -9.99 2.01 -5.35
C ASN A 27 -8.92 0.92 -5.56
N SER A 28 -7.92 1.17 -6.42
CA SER A 28 -6.83 0.22 -6.66
C SER A 28 -5.57 0.59 -5.89
N ILE A 29 -4.78 -0.43 -5.55
CA ILE A 29 -3.52 -0.31 -4.83
C ILE A 29 -2.48 -1.14 -5.59
N ARG A 30 -1.30 -0.56 -5.83
CA ARG A 30 -0.16 -1.31 -6.37
C ARG A 30 0.68 -1.88 -5.23
N LEU A 31 0.83 -3.20 -5.21
CA LEU A 31 1.76 -3.88 -4.30
C LEU A 31 3.10 -4.12 -5.01
N SER A 32 4.19 -3.80 -4.32
CA SER A 32 5.55 -4.05 -4.80
C SER A 32 6.24 -4.99 -3.81
N TYR A 33 6.54 -6.20 -4.24
CA TYR A 33 7.18 -7.24 -3.42
C TYR A 33 8.68 -7.38 -3.65
N ALA A 34 9.25 -6.62 -4.61
CA ALA A 34 10.67 -6.71 -4.97
C ALA A 34 11.64 -6.20 -3.88
N TYR A 35 11.14 -5.47 -2.88
CA TYR A 35 11.95 -4.77 -1.88
C TYR A 35 11.82 -5.32 -0.46
N ILE A 36 11.04 -6.38 -0.28
CA ILE A 36 10.73 -6.96 1.03
C ILE A 36 10.87 -8.47 0.99
N THR A 37 11.19 -9.06 2.14
CA THR A 37 11.19 -10.50 2.33
C THR A 37 9.76 -11.04 2.41
N GLU A 38 9.58 -12.34 2.18
CA GLU A 38 8.29 -13.02 2.33
C GLU A 38 7.68 -12.78 3.73
N LYS A 39 8.51 -12.86 4.78
CA LYS A 39 8.07 -12.63 6.17
C LYS A 39 7.60 -11.19 6.41
N GLU A 40 8.29 -10.20 5.85
CA GLU A 40 7.88 -8.79 5.94
C GLU A 40 6.59 -8.56 5.15
N PHE A 41 6.46 -9.20 3.98
CA PHE A 41 5.22 -9.17 3.19
C PHE A 41 4.06 -9.72 4.02
N GLU A 42 4.17 -10.96 4.54
CA GLU A 42 3.16 -11.59 5.41
C GLU A 42 2.78 -10.69 6.59
N SER A 43 3.77 -10.13 7.29
CA SER A 43 3.53 -9.25 8.44
C SER A 43 2.74 -8.00 8.04
N GLY A 44 3.02 -7.44 6.85
CA GLY A 44 2.31 -6.28 6.33
C GLY A 44 0.87 -6.57 5.90
N VAL A 45 0.58 -7.74 5.34
CA VAL A 45 -0.80 -8.09 4.91
C VAL A 45 -1.72 -8.47 6.07
N MET A 46 -1.15 -8.85 7.22
CA MET A 46 -1.91 -9.29 8.41
C MET A 46 -2.30 -8.15 9.36
N LYS A 47 -1.90 -6.91 9.05
CA LYS A 47 -2.28 -5.69 9.76
C LYS A 47 -3.60 -5.14 9.26
#